data_AF-A0AA39KZK9-F1
#
_entry.id   AF-A0AA39KZK9-F1
#
_cell.length_a   1.000
_cell.length_b   1.000
_cell.length_c   1.000
_cell.angle_alpha   90.00
_cell.angle_beta   90.00
_cell.angle_gamma   90.00
#
_symmetry.space_group_name_H-M   'P 1'
#
loop_
_entity.id
_entity.type
_entity.pdbx_description
1 polymer ?
#
loop_
_entity_poly.entity_id
_entity_poly.type
_entity_poly.pdbx_seq_one_letter_code
_entity_poly.pdbx_strand_id
1 'polypeptide(L)'
;MAKWGEGDPRWIVEERPDATNVNNWHWTEKNACAWSQDKIKELFNDLEIGENELCCKVTEIETCEGEAVVNNRKGKLIFFYEWNIVLKWVSVESNEIEGKITIPNLSEENDISEVDIEITLKTSTNEGEKIKHFLHTKGKHTIREKLKIYVSALKEEFSKGMILPKKDNNNQNVVNSKTTINVKAQMNTTVVSSKNKSANYQIDTITVKQQQKFQCRAVEFFNMFTTVEMVQAFTKGPVRLEAKKGGQFELFGGNIHGEFVELSPEKIVQKWRCKQWDEGHFSEVILDIREKSDHTEVNLTQTGVPKTEEESTKENWDRYYWDSIKRTFGFGYFM
;
A
#
# COMPACT_ATOMS: atom_id res chain seq x y z
N MET A 1 -20.42 -18.82 -26.27
CA MET A 1 -21.44 -19.71 -25.67
C MET A 1 -20.87 -21.11 -25.67
N ALA A 2 -20.79 -21.77 -24.51
CA ALA A 2 -20.34 -23.16 -24.42
C ALA A 2 -21.37 -24.09 -25.11
N LYS A 3 -20.91 -25.19 -25.71
CA LYS A 3 -21.77 -26.17 -26.39
C LYS A 3 -22.56 -26.96 -25.36
N TRP A 4 -23.83 -27.21 -25.66
CA TRP A 4 -24.72 -27.99 -24.80
C TRP A 4 -24.17 -29.42 -24.60
N GLY A 5 -23.91 -29.79 -23.34
CA GLY A 5 -23.43 -31.13 -22.97
C GLY A 5 -21.93 -31.25 -22.70
N GLU A 6 -21.14 -30.19 -22.92
CA GLU A 6 -19.74 -30.13 -22.50
C GLU A 6 -19.61 -29.10 -21.37
N GLY A 7 -19.30 -29.55 -20.14
CA GLY A 7 -19.00 -28.66 -19.03
C GLY A 7 -17.83 -27.73 -19.39
N ASP A 8 -18.02 -26.42 -19.24
CA ASP A 8 -16.96 -25.44 -19.47
C ASP A 8 -15.93 -25.56 -18.33
N PRO A 9 -14.63 -25.78 -18.59
CA PRO A 9 -13.61 -25.85 -17.56
C PRO A 9 -13.42 -24.54 -16.76
N ARG A 10 -14.04 -23.44 -17.17
CA ARG A 10 -14.17 -22.20 -16.36
C ARG A 10 -15.23 -22.33 -15.26
N TRP A 11 -16.08 -23.35 -15.31
CA TRP A 11 -17.00 -23.75 -14.26
C TRP A 11 -16.43 -24.96 -13.54
N ILE A 12 -15.71 -24.72 -12.45
CA ILE A 12 -15.33 -25.77 -11.50
C ILE A 12 -16.57 -26.10 -10.66
N VAL A 13 -17.51 -26.84 -11.25
CA VAL A 13 -18.66 -27.43 -10.54
C VAL A 13 -18.67 -28.94 -10.78
N GLU A 14 -17.51 -29.59 -10.72
CA GLU A 14 -17.45 -31.04 -10.97
C GLU A 14 -16.85 -31.89 -9.84
N GLU A 15 -16.48 -31.34 -8.69
CA GLU A 15 -16.08 -32.21 -7.57
C GLU A 15 -16.47 -31.66 -6.21
N ARG A 16 -17.77 -31.70 -5.86
CA ARG A 16 -18.20 -31.81 -4.46
C ARG A 16 -19.51 -32.62 -4.30
N PRO A 17 -19.62 -33.47 -3.26
CA PRO A 17 -20.81 -34.26 -2.93
C PRO A 17 -21.94 -33.48 -2.25
N ASP A 18 -21.77 -32.17 -1.98
CA ASP A 18 -22.70 -31.34 -1.21
C ASP A 18 -23.54 -30.39 -2.08
N ALA A 19 -23.40 -30.42 -3.41
CA ALA A 19 -24.29 -29.79 -4.41
C ALA A 19 -24.80 -28.37 -4.06
N THR A 20 -24.03 -27.60 -3.29
CA THR A 20 -24.43 -26.26 -2.86
C THR A 20 -23.78 -25.26 -3.80
N ASN A 21 -24.59 -24.61 -4.63
CA ASN A 21 -24.16 -23.52 -5.50
C ASN A 21 -23.67 -22.34 -4.64
N VAL A 22 -22.36 -22.19 -4.51
CA VAL A 22 -21.73 -21.03 -3.87
C VAL A 22 -21.42 -19.99 -4.96
N ASN A 23 -22.44 -19.22 -5.30
CA ASN A 23 -22.35 -17.96 -6.05
C ASN A 23 -21.53 -16.91 -5.27
N ASN A 24 -20.22 -17.11 -5.12
CA ASN A 24 -19.31 -16.14 -4.49
C ASN A 24 -17.93 -16.09 -5.17
N TRP A 25 -17.85 -16.50 -6.44
CA TRP A 25 -16.58 -16.51 -7.19
C TRP A 25 -16.14 -15.13 -7.71
N HIS A 26 -17.03 -14.11 -7.70
CA HIS A 26 -16.74 -12.81 -8.34
C HIS A 26 -16.54 -11.62 -7.40
N TRP A 27 -16.93 -11.73 -6.13
CA TRP A 27 -16.78 -10.67 -5.12
C TRP A 27 -17.22 -11.28 -3.78
N THR A 28 -16.37 -11.24 -2.75
CA THR A 28 -16.84 -11.48 -1.38
C THR A 28 -16.39 -10.34 -0.49
N GLU A 29 -17.35 -9.64 0.07
CA GLU A 29 -17.14 -8.58 1.05
C GLU A 29 -17.34 -9.16 2.46
N LYS A 30 -16.44 -8.83 3.38
CA LYS A 30 -16.66 -9.06 4.81
C LYS A 30 -16.52 -7.76 5.58
N ASN A 31 -17.54 -7.48 6.38
CA ASN A 31 -17.50 -6.40 7.36
C ASN A 31 -16.49 -6.76 8.46
N ALA A 32 -15.50 -5.88 8.65
CA ALA A 32 -14.47 -5.99 9.66
C ALA A 32 -14.69 -5.04 10.84
N CYS A 33 -15.77 -4.23 10.85
CA CYS A 33 -15.98 -3.16 11.83
C CYS A 33 -15.93 -3.67 13.28
N ALA A 34 -16.70 -4.72 13.60
CA ALA A 34 -16.75 -5.25 14.96
C ALA A 34 -15.38 -5.80 15.41
N TRP A 35 -14.71 -6.56 14.54
CA TRP A 35 -13.39 -7.10 14.81
C TRP A 35 -12.35 -5.98 14.99
N SER A 36 -12.41 -4.96 14.14
CA SER A 36 -11.50 -3.81 14.21
C SER A 36 -11.70 -3.00 15.48
N GLN A 37 -12.95 -2.75 15.89
CA GLN A 37 -13.25 -2.09 17.16
C GLN A 37 -12.73 -2.89 18.35
N ASP A 38 -12.90 -4.21 18.36
CA ASP A 38 -12.37 -5.07 19.43
C ASP A 38 -10.84 -5.09 19.44
N LYS A 39 -10.20 -5.12 18.27
CA LYS A 39 -8.74 -5.10 18.17
C LYS A 39 -8.15 -3.75 18.60
N ILE A 40 -8.78 -2.64 18.20
CA ILE A 40 -8.39 -1.30 18.65
C ILE A 40 -8.56 -1.19 20.17
N LYS A 41 -9.66 -1.74 20.72
CA LYS A 41 -9.85 -1.86 22.17
C LYS A 41 -8.73 -2.65 22.85
N GLU A 42 -8.39 -3.82 22.34
CA GLU A 42 -7.29 -4.64 22.88
C GLU A 42 -5.95 -3.89 22.87
N LEU A 43 -5.66 -3.12 21.82
CA LEU A 43 -4.37 -2.47 21.63
C LEU A 43 -4.17 -1.22 22.50
N PHE A 44 -5.25 -0.48 22.76
CA PHE A 44 -5.20 0.79 23.48
C PHE A 44 -5.71 0.72 24.92
N ASN A 45 -6.51 -0.29 25.26
CA ASN A 45 -6.94 -0.46 26.64
C ASN A 45 -5.74 -0.75 27.54
N ASP A 46 -5.68 -0.04 28.68
CA ASP A 46 -4.56 -0.11 29.63
C ASP A 46 -3.18 0.20 29.02
N LEU A 47 -3.12 0.92 27.89
CA LEU A 47 -1.85 1.30 27.28
C LEU A 47 -1.09 2.30 28.17
N GLU A 48 0.04 1.87 28.70
CA GLU A 48 0.96 2.72 29.45
C GLU A 48 2.02 3.32 28.52
N ILE A 49 2.15 4.64 28.57
CA ILE A 49 3.11 5.43 27.82
C ILE A 49 3.90 6.25 28.84
N GLY A 50 5.15 5.88 29.09
CA GLY A 50 5.94 6.56 30.11
C GLY A 50 7.44 6.42 29.94
N GLU A 51 8.15 7.42 30.44
CA GLU A 51 9.59 7.40 30.64
C GLU A 51 9.93 8.24 31.87
N ASN A 52 10.56 7.62 32.87
CA ASN A 52 10.87 8.23 34.17
C ASN A 52 9.60 8.71 34.92
N GLU A 53 9.59 9.95 35.42
CA GLU A 53 8.50 10.57 36.21
C GLU A 53 7.29 10.99 35.34
N LEU A 54 7.37 10.86 34.01
CA LEU A 54 6.28 11.25 33.10
C LEU A 54 5.61 10.01 32.53
N CYS A 55 4.62 9.48 33.25
CA CYS A 55 3.86 8.29 32.88
C CYS A 55 2.37 8.59 32.68
N CYS A 56 1.82 8.14 31.57
CA CYS A 56 0.40 8.23 31.23
C CYS A 56 -0.17 6.85 30.97
N LYS A 57 -1.42 6.65 31.35
CA LYS A 57 -2.18 5.45 31.05
C LYS A 57 -3.44 5.79 30.29
N VAL A 58 -3.68 5.10 29.19
CA VAL A 58 -4.97 5.15 28.49
C VAL A 58 -5.98 4.34 29.30
N THR A 59 -7.05 5.00 29.73
CA THR A 59 -8.06 4.42 30.62
C THR A 59 -9.25 3.86 29.86
N GLU A 60 -9.67 4.56 28.81
CA GLU A 60 -10.81 4.14 28.00
C GLU A 60 -10.74 4.71 26.58
N ILE A 61 -11.42 4.03 25.67
CA ILE A 61 -11.73 4.55 24.34
C ILE A 61 -13.12 5.17 24.42
N GLU A 62 -13.18 6.49 24.28
CA GLU A 62 -14.43 7.25 24.33
C GLU A 62 -15.24 7.06 23.05
N THR A 63 -14.59 7.14 21.90
CA THR A 63 -15.21 6.90 20.59
C THR A 63 -14.26 6.13 19.67
N CYS A 64 -14.84 5.23 18.89
CA CYS A 64 -14.16 4.48 17.82
C CYS A 64 -15.19 4.30 16.69
N GLU A 65 -15.42 5.39 15.97
CA GLU A 65 -16.43 5.49 14.92
C GLU A 65 -15.77 5.42 13.55
N GLY A 66 -16.38 4.69 12.63
CA GLY A 66 -15.78 4.43 11.34
C GLY A 66 -16.23 3.11 10.75
N GLU A 67 -15.58 2.74 9.67
CA GLU A 67 -15.84 1.50 8.95
C GLU A 67 -14.56 0.76 8.61
N ALA A 68 -14.66 -0.56 8.57
CA ALA A 68 -13.63 -1.42 8.03
C ALA A 68 -14.28 -2.55 7.26
N VAL A 69 -13.84 -2.75 6.02
CA VAL A 69 -14.35 -3.74 5.09
C VAL A 69 -13.18 -4.39 4.38
N VAL A 70 -13.22 -5.72 4.29
CA VAL A 70 -12.25 -6.48 3.52
C VAL A 70 -12.96 -7.13 2.34
N ASN A 71 -12.50 -6.79 1.15
CA ASN A 71 -13.04 -7.28 -0.11
C ASN A 71 -12.09 -8.30 -0.72
N ASN A 72 -12.56 -9.51 -0.98
CA ASN A 72 -11.85 -10.45 -1.83
C ASN A 72 -12.39 -10.36 -3.26
N ARG A 73 -11.56 -9.86 -4.16
CA ARG A 73 -11.82 -9.81 -5.60
C ARG A 73 -10.80 -10.69 -6.31
N LYS A 74 -11.27 -11.79 -6.91
CA LYS A 74 -10.43 -12.74 -7.69
C LYS A 74 -9.19 -13.26 -6.92
N GLY A 75 -9.28 -13.41 -5.60
CA GLY A 75 -8.18 -13.89 -4.75
C GLY A 75 -7.26 -12.78 -4.23
N LYS A 76 -7.58 -11.50 -4.48
CA LYS A 76 -6.90 -10.35 -3.89
C LYS A 76 -7.76 -9.72 -2.82
N LEU A 77 -7.16 -9.49 -1.65
CA LEU A 77 -7.79 -8.80 -0.54
C LEU A 77 -7.53 -7.30 -0.67
N ILE A 78 -8.61 -6.53 -0.70
CA ILE A 78 -8.62 -5.08 -0.72
C ILE A 78 -9.19 -4.66 0.64
N PHE A 79 -8.48 -3.78 1.33
CA PHE A 79 -8.84 -3.34 2.67
C PHE A 79 -9.29 -1.88 2.58
N PHE A 80 -10.52 -1.62 2.94
CA PHE A 80 -11.03 -0.28 3.14
C PHE A 80 -11.22 -0.09 4.63
N TYR A 81 -10.59 0.92 5.22
CA TYR A 81 -10.85 1.30 6.59
C TYR A 81 -10.74 2.80 6.74
N GLU A 82 -11.59 3.35 7.59
CA GLU A 82 -11.56 4.74 8.02
C GLU A 82 -12.05 4.77 9.46
N TRP A 83 -11.25 5.35 10.36
CA TRP A 83 -11.57 5.44 11.79
C TRP A 83 -11.32 6.83 12.35
N ASN A 84 -12.25 7.27 13.19
CA ASN A 84 -12.11 8.38 14.10
C ASN A 84 -12.07 7.84 15.52
N ILE A 85 -10.93 8.00 16.18
CA ILE A 85 -10.67 7.41 17.50
C ILE A 85 -10.41 8.50 18.52
N VAL A 86 -11.10 8.46 19.66
CA VAL A 86 -10.84 9.32 20.81
C VAL A 86 -10.54 8.44 22.02
N LEU A 87 -9.34 8.62 22.57
CA LEU A 87 -8.84 7.92 23.75
C LEU A 87 -8.83 8.88 24.95
N LYS A 88 -9.23 8.42 26.13
CA LYS A 88 -8.99 9.14 27.38
C LYS A 88 -7.76 8.59 28.07
N TRP A 89 -6.97 9.50 28.61
CA TRP A 89 -5.75 9.15 29.33
C TRP A 89 -5.66 9.89 30.65
N VAL A 90 -4.98 9.28 31.60
CA VAL A 90 -4.76 9.80 32.95
C VAL A 90 -3.27 9.68 33.31
N SER A 91 -2.73 10.65 34.04
CA SER A 91 -1.38 10.60 34.60
C SER A 91 -1.28 9.54 35.70
N VAL A 92 -0.25 8.70 35.67
CA VAL A 92 -0.04 7.63 36.65
C VAL A 92 0.36 8.17 38.02
N GLU A 93 1.06 9.31 38.08
CA GLU A 93 1.55 9.87 39.36
C GLU A 93 0.45 10.58 40.14
N SER A 94 -0.29 11.47 39.47
CA SER A 94 -1.24 12.34 40.18
C SER A 94 -2.69 11.85 40.07
N ASN A 95 -3.03 10.96 39.11
CA ASN A 95 -4.39 10.51 38.75
C ASN A 95 -5.46 11.62 38.53
N GLU A 96 -5.16 12.87 38.88
CA GLU A 96 -6.00 14.06 38.74
C GLU A 96 -5.78 14.75 37.38
N ILE A 97 -4.67 14.46 36.72
CA ILE A 97 -4.36 15.00 35.39
C ILE A 97 -4.93 14.05 34.35
N GLU A 98 -5.97 14.50 33.67
CA GLU A 98 -6.63 13.76 32.59
C GLU A 98 -6.70 14.57 31.29
N GLY A 99 -6.77 13.85 30.18
CA GLY A 99 -6.83 14.44 28.85
C GLY A 99 -7.40 13.49 27.82
N LYS A 100 -7.43 13.97 26.58
CA LYS A 100 -7.89 13.18 25.42
C LYS A 100 -6.82 13.12 24.34
N ILE A 101 -6.75 11.99 23.66
CA ILE A 101 -6.00 11.82 22.42
C ILE A 101 -6.99 11.56 21.30
N THR A 102 -6.99 12.44 20.30
CA THR A 102 -7.87 12.34 19.13
C THR A 102 -7.03 11.96 17.92
N ILE A 103 -7.45 10.91 17.21
CA ILE A 103 -6.85 10.42 15.97
C ILE A 103 -7.93 10.54 14.90
N PRO A 104 -8.03 11.69 14.21
CA PRO A 104 -8.96 11.86 13.11
C PRO A 104 -8.46 11.13 11.86
N ASN A 105 -9.40 10.58 11.10
CA ASN A 105 -9.15 10.07 9.74
C ASN A 105 -7.98 9.06 9.62
N LEU A 106 -7.96 8.04 10.49
CA LEU A 106 -7.13 6.87 10.28
C LEU A 106 -7.69 6.06 9.13
N SER A 107 -7.14 6.22 7.93
CA SER A 107 -7.63 5.56 6.72
C SER A 107 -6.53 4.84 5.95
N GLU A 108 -6.94 3.99 5.00
CA GLU A 108 -6.01 3.29 4.10
C GLU A 108 -5.26 4.24 3.15
N GLU A 109 -5.84 5.40 2.87
CA GLU A 109 -5.24 6.44 2.00
C GLU A 109 -4.13 7.22 2.70
N ASN A 110 -4.12 7.24 4.04
CA ASN A 110 -3.17 8.00 4.84
C ASN A 110 -2.07 7.10 5.39
N ASP A 111 -0.81 7.48 5.18
CA ASP A 111 0.31 6.82 5.84
C ASP A 111 0.24 7.03 7.36
N ILE A 112 0.48 5.99 8.15
CA ILE A 112 0.38 6.06 9.64
C ILE A 112 1.35 7.11 10.24
N SER A 113 2.43 7.44 9.51
CA SER A 113 3.34 8.53 9.89
C SER A 113 2.73 9.93 9.70
N GLU A 114 1.83 10.08 8.75
CA GLU A 114 1.16 11.34 8.37
C GLU A 114 -0.14 11.55 9.14
N VAL A 115 -0.71 10.49 9.74
CA VAL A 115 -1.90 10.59 10.59
C VAL A 115 -1.66 11.61 11.72
N ASP A 116 -2.58 12.57 11.78
CA ASP A 116 -2.63 13.58 12.82
C ASP A 116 -3.05 12.96 14.15
N ILE A 117 -2.34 13.36 15.21
CA ILE A 117 -2.64 12.93 16.58
C ILE A 117 -2.71 14.20 17.41
N GLU A 118 -3.90 14.55 17.85
CA GLU A 118 -4.15 15.70 18.70
C GLU A 118 -4.22 15.27 20.16
N ILE A 119 -3.48 15.96 21.03
CA ILE A 119 -3.44 15.66 22.47
C ILE A 119 -3.92 16.89 23.22
N THR A 120 -4.95 16.69 24.04
CA THR A 120 -5.59 17.74 24.83
C THR A 120 -5.53 17.40 26.31
N LEU A 121 -5.60 18.44 27.14
CA LEU A 121 -5.71 18.36 28.59
C LEU A 121 -7.07 18.89 28.99
N LYS A 122 -7.70 18.30 30.01
CA LYS A 122 -8.95 18.82 30.57
C LYS A 122 -8.72 20.01 31.48
N THR A 123 -7.62 20.01 32.23
CA THR A 123 -7.25 21.11 33.13
C THR A 123 -5.79 21.48 32.89
N SER A 124 -5.56 22.75 32.58
CA SER A 124 -4.21 23.29 32.38
C SER A 124 -3.52 23.48 33.73
N THR A 125 -2.66 22.53 34.09
CA THR A 125 -1.77 22.58 35.25
C THR A 125 -0.32 22.48 34.77
N ASN A 126 0.61 23.15 35.44
CA ASN A 126 2.04 23.14 35.06
C ASN A 126 2.62 21.72 34.91
N GLU A 127 2.11 20.75 35.68
CA GLU A 127 2.46 19.33 35.56
C GLU A 127 1.79 18.67 34.35
N GLY A 128 0.50 18.98 34.11
CA GLY A 128 -0.23 18.53 32.93
C GLY A 128 0.38 19.00 31.62
N GLU A 129 0.83 20.27 31.53
CA GLU A 129 1.52 20.77 30.32
C GLU A 129 2.82 20.02 30.02
N LYS A 130 3.59 19.63 31.06
CA LYS A 130 4.81 18.80 30.88
C LYS A 130 4.47 17.43 30.33
N ILE A 131 3.43 16.80 30.86
CA ILE A 131 2.94 15.49 30.42
C ILE A 131 2.41 15.57 28.97
N LYS A 132 1.65 16.60 28.64
CA LYS A 132 1.18 16.84 27.27
C LYS A 132 2.35 17.00 26.31
N HIS A 133 3.37 17.77 26.66
CA HIS A 133 4.57 17.92 25.83
C HIS A 133 5.27 16.57 25.61
N PHE A 134 5.42 15.76 26.66
CA PHE A 134 5.95 14.40 26.57
C PHE A 134 5.13 13.50 25.64
N LEU A 135 3.80 13.52 25.75
CA LEU A 135 2.90 12.77 24.87
C LEU A 135 3.03 13.24 23.41
N HIS A 136 3.25 14.54 23.16
CA HIS A 136 3.48 15.07 21.82
C HIS A 136 4.76 14.53 21.18
N THR A 137 5.82 14.34 21.96
CA THR A 137 7.11 13.86 21.45
C THR A 137 7.17 12.34 21.37
N LYS A 138 6.98 11.63 22.50
CA LYS A 138 7.12 10.17 22.59
C LYS A 138 5.80 9.42 22.51
N GLY A 139 4.73 10.00 23.05
CA GLY A 139 3.41 9.37 23.01
C GLY A 139 2.89 9.16 21.60
N LYS A 140 3.02 10.16 20.72
CA LYS A 140 2.66 10.05 19.29
C LYS A 140 3.36 8.88 18.60
N HIS A 141 4.63 8.65 18.91
CA HIS A 141 5.37 7.52 18.33
C HIS A 141 4.79 6.18 18.76
N THR A 142 4.57 6.01 20.07
CA THR A 142 4.00 4.78 20.66
C THR A 142 2.60 4.49 20.10
N ILE A 143 1.76 5.52 19.97
CA ILE A 143 0.42 5.40 19.40
C ILE A 143 0.49 4.95 17.94
N ARG A 144 1.39 5.54 17.14
CA ARG A 144 1.59 5.12 15.75
C ARG A 144 2.05 3.67 15.62
N GLU A 145 2.91 3.19 16.52
CA GLU A 145 3.30 1.78 16.54
C GLU A 145 2.10 0.86 16.80
N LYS A 146 1.20 1.23 17.74
CA LYS A 146 -0.04 0.48 18.00
C LYS A 146 -0.98 0.49 16.81
N LEU A 147 -1.12 1.61 16.12
CA LEU A 147 -1.90 1.70 14.87
C LEU A 147 -1.32 0.80 13.77
N LYS A 148 0.01 0.70 13.64
CA LYS A 148 0.66 -0.23 12.70
C LYS A 148 0.30 -1.69 13.02
N ILE A 149 0.31 -2.06 14.29
CA ILE A 149 -0.06 -3.42 14.72
C ILE A 149 -1.51 -3.72 14.35
N TYR A 150 -2.43 -2.76 14.54
CA TYR A 150 -3.82 -2.91 14.09
C TYR A 150 -3.91 -3.18 12.58
N VAL A 151 -3.25 -2.37 11.75
CA VAL A 151 -3.28 -2.54 10.28
C VAL A 151 -2.68 -3.87 9.85
N SER A 152 -1.58 -4.31 10.47
CA SER A 152 -1.00 -5.64 10.23
C SER A 152 -1.95 -6.76 10.65
N ALA A 153 -2.59 -6.66 11.82
CA ALA A 153 -3.55 -7.67 12.29
C ALA A 153 -4.78 -7.73 11.38
N LEU A 154 -5.27 -6.60 10.85
CA LEU A 154 -6.37 -6.57 9.90
C LEU A 154 -6.01 -7.37 8.63
N LYS A 155 -4.76 -7.24 8.17
CA LYS A 155 -4.24 -7.95 7.00
C LYS A 155 -3.97 -9.43 7.24
N GLU A 156 -3.51 -9.81 8.43
CA GLU A 156 -3.03 -11.18 8.69
C GLU A 156 -4.02 -12.05 9.48
N GLU A 157 -4.69 -11.48 10.48
CA GLU A 157 -5.61 -12.20 11.38
C GLU A 157 -7.03 -12.22 10.80
N PHE A 158 -7.58 -11.06 10.46
CA PHE A 158 -8.97 -10.97 9.98
C PHE A 158 -9.14 -11.58 8.58
N SER A 159 -8.15 -11.39 7.72
CA SER A 159 -8.23 -11.86 6.33
C SER A 159 -7.98 -13.37 6.15
N LYS A 160 -7.59 -14.05 7.23
CA LYS A 160 -7.26 -15.48 7.23
C LYS A 160 -8.46 -16.32 6.79
N GLY A 161 -8.28 -17.11 5.73
CA GLY A 161 -9.35 -17.94 5.17
C GLY A 161 -10.38 -17.18 4.34
N MET A 162 -10.18 -15.89 4.05
CA MET A 162 -11.00 -15.16 3.07
C MET A 162 -10.65 -15.54 1.63
N ILE A 163 -9.48 -16.12 1.39
CA ILE A 163 -9.06 -16.64 0.08
C ILE A 163 -9.25 -18.17 0.09
N LEU A 164 -10.05 -18.68 -0.85
CA LEU A 164 -10.20 -20.11 -1.08
C LEU A 164 -8.86 -20.70 -1.56
N PRO A 165 -8.38 -21.81 -0.97
CA PRO A 165 -7.18 -22.48 -1.47
C PRO A 165 -7.40 -22.96 -2.90
N LYS A 166 -6.46 -22.62 -3.81
CA LYS A 166 -6.42 -23.21 -5.15
C LYS A 166 -6.00 -24.68 -5.02
N LYS A 167 -6.78 -25.62 -5.59
CA LYS A 167 -6.37 -27.03 -5.72
C LYS A 167 -5.09 -27.08 -6.56
N ASP A 168 -3.94 -27.23 -5.91
CA ASP A 168 -2.81 -28.10 -6.32
C ASP A 168 -1.66 -27.96 -5.31
N ASN A 169 -1.67 -28.81 -4.28
CA ASN A 169 -0.58 -29.74 -3.99
C ASN A 169 -0.91 -30.54 -2.72
N ASN A 170 -0.94 -31.86 -2.87
CA ASN A 170 -1.06 -32.84 -1.79
C ASN A 170 0.24 -32.97 -1.00
N ASN A 171 0.06 -33.29 0.30
CA ASN A 171 1.02 -33.78 1.32
C ASN A 171 1.91 -32.72 1.99
N GLN A 172 2.04 -32.63 3.33
CA GLN A 172 1.59 -33.47 4.45
C GLN A 172 1.74 -32.68 5.79
N ASN A 173 0.78 -32.91 6.69
CA ASN A 173 0.85 -33.02 8.16
C ASN A 173 1.47 -31.92 9.06
N VAL A 174 0.56 -31.26 9.79
CA VAL A 174 0.43 -31.11 11.26
C VAL A 174 1.70 -30.94 12.10
N VAL A 175 1.77 -29.88 12.92
CA VAL A 175 1.92 -29.94 14.41
C VAL A 175 1.80 -28.53 15.02
N ASN A 176 0.88 -28.42 15.99
CA ASN A 176 0.78 -27.38 17.02
C ASN A 176 2.09 -27.19 17.78
N SER A 177 2.46 -25.96 18.14
CA SER A 177 3.13 -25.70 19.44
C SER A 177 2.97 -24.24 19.88
N LYS A 178 2.42 -24.09 21.09
CA LYS A 178 2.44 -22.89 21.94
C LYS A 178 3.85 -22.75 22.57
N THR A 179 4.27 -21.51 22.86
CA THR A 179 5.04 -20.99 24.06
C THR A 179 5.92 -19.79 23.69
N THR A 180 5.56 -18.57 24.13
CA THR A 180 6.12 -17.75 25.25
C THR A 180 7.56 -17.21 25.11
N ILE A 181 7.61 -15.86 25.01
CA ILE A 181 8.45 -14.88 25.75
C ILE A 181 9.99 -14.90 25.62
N ASN A 182 10.57 -13.84 25.01
CA ASN A 182 11.56 -12.88 25.57
C ASN A 182 12.29 -12.11 24.43
N VAL A 183 12.10 -10.80 24.26
CA VAL A 183 12.78 -9.64 24.89
C VAL A 183 13.89 -9.04 24.00
N LYS A 184 13.66 -7.77 23.63
CA LYS A 184 14.59 -6.63 23.42
C LYS A 184 15.61 -6.61 22.27
N ALA A 185 15.42 -5.54 21.49
CA ALA A 185 16.36 -4.44 21.28
C ALA A 185 17.41 -4.52 20.16
N GLN A 186 17.26 -3.53 19.27
CA GLN A 186 18.29 -2.64 18.72
C GLN A 186 19.26 -3.19 17.67
N MET A 187 19.04 -2.63 16.47
CA MET A 187 20.00 -1.96 15.59
C MET A 187 21.38 -2.58 15.36
N ASN A 188 21.61 -2.79 14.06
CA ASN A 188 22.87 -2.86 13.36
C ASN A 188 23.76 -4.06 13.73
N THR A 189 23.58 -5.12 12.97
CA THR A 189 24.73 -5.91 12.53
C THR A 189 24.55 -6.25 11.06
N THR A 190 25.50 -5.76 10.29
CA THR A 190 25.90 -6.26 8.97
C THR A 190 25.65 -7.76 8.83
N VAL A 191 24.77 -8.13 7.92
CA VAL A 191 24.90 -9.39 7.20
C VAL A 191 25.05 -9.03 5.73
N VAL A 192 26.31 -8.79 5.36
CA VAL A 192 26.82 -9.14 4.04
C VAL A 192 26.40 -10.59 3.81
N SER A 193 25.29 -10.81 3.11
CA SER A 193 25.06 -12.09 2.45
C SER A 193 25.83 -12.08 1.14
N SER A 194 27.15 -12.20 1.27
CA SER A 194 27.93 -12.89 0.25
C SER A 194 27.49 -14.36 0.25
N LYS A 195 26.38 -14.63 -0.44
CA LYS A 195 26.22 -15.88 -1.16
C LYS A 195 26.19 -15.53 -2.63
N ASN A 196 27.39 -15.54 -3.21
CA ASN A 196 27.57 -16.05 -4.56
C ASN A 196 26.93 -17.44 -4.62
N LYS A 197 25.66 -17.47 -5.03
CA LYS A 197 25.05 -18.61 -5.68
C LYS A 197 24.49 -18.08 -6.98
N SER A 198 25.34 -18.15 -8.00
CA SER A 198 24.94 -18.37 -9.38
C SER A 198 24.06 -19.63 -9.46
N ALA A 199 22.78 -19.45 -9.16
CA ALA A 199 21.73 -20.35 -9.57
C ALA A 199 20.70 -19.43 -10.22
N ASN A 200 20.58 -19.54 -11.55
CA ASN A 200 19.60 -18.82 -12.35
C ASN A 200 18.19 -19.10 -11.83
N TYR A 201 17.73 -18.35 -10.84
CA TYR A 201 16.31 -18.19 -10.56
C TYR A 201 15.79 -17.33 -11.69
N GLN A 202 15.28 -17.97 -12.75
CA GLN A 202 14.51 -17.24 -13.74
C GLN A 202 13.26 -16.71 -13.04
N ILE A 203 13.25 -15.40 -12.77
CA ILE A 203 12.05 -14.72 -12.30
C ILE A 203 11.02 -14.90 -13.42
N ASP A 204 9.88 -15.52 -13.09
CA ASP A 204 8.77 -15.61 -14.01
C ASP A 204 8.29 -14.18 -14.33
N THR A 205 8.44 -13.78 -15.58
CA THR A 205 8.07 -12.44 -16.04
C THR A 205 6.83 -12.47 -16.94
N ILE A 206 6.17 -11.32 -17.03
CA ILE A 206 5.01 -11.09 -17.89
C ILE A 206 5.13 -9.73 -18.58
N THR A 207 4.35 -9.58 -19.65
CA THR A 207 4.23 -8.33 -20.40
C THR A 207 2.93 -7.63 -20.05
N VAL A 208 3.06 -6.42 -19.51
CA VAL A 208 1.95 -5.50 -19.26
C VAL A 208 1.72 -4.64 -20.50
N LYS A 209 0.47 -4.50 -20.94
CA LYS A 209 0.08 -3.59 -22.01
C LYS A 209 -1.08 -2.72 -21.55
N GLN A 210 -0.99 -1.42 -21.81
CA GLN A 210 -2.07 -0.45 -21.59
C GLN A 210 -2.12 0.52 -22.77
N GLN A 211 -3.31 1.01 -23.05
CA GLN A 211 -3.54 2.05 -24.05
C GLN A 211 -4.26 3.21 -23.38
N GLN A 212 -3.78 4.42 -23.61
CA GLN A 212 -4.32 5.63 -23.03
C GLN A 212 -4.45 6.72 -24.09
N LYS A 213 -5.42 7.61 -23.90
CA LYS A 213 -5.65 8.76 -24.77
C LYS A 213 -5.43 10.05 -23.97
N PHE A 214 -4.77 11.02 -24.58
CA PHE A 214 -4.46 12.32 -23.99
C PHE A 214 -4.88 13.44 -24.95
N GLN A 215 -5.58 14.43 -24.42
CA GLN A 215 -5.98 15.64 -25.14
C GLN A 215 -4.81 16.63 -25.22
N CYS A 216 -3.80 16.25 -26.01
CA CYS A 216 -2.60 17.03 -26.29
C CYS A 216 -1.92 16.55 -27.58
N ARG A 217 -0.92 17.29 -28.07
CA ARG A 217 -0.04 16.87 -29.17
C ARG A 217 1.00 15.86 -28.70
N ALA A 218 1.53 15.04 -29.61
CA ALA A 218 2.53 14.03 -29.26
C ALA A 218 3.79 14.65 -28.65
N VAL A 219 4.21 15.81 -29.15
CA VAL A 219 5.35 16.56 -28.59
C VAL A 219 5.12 17.01 -27.15
N GLU A 220 3.88 17.38 -26.79
CA GLU A 220 3.54 17.80 -25.43
C GLU A 220 3.58 16.60 -24.50
N PHE A 221 3.01 15.46 -24.91
CA PHE A 221 3.11 14.21 -24.17
C PHE A 221 4.56 13.77 -23.97
N PHE A 222 5.39 13.83 -25.02
CA PHE A 222 6.81 13.52 -24.95
C PHE A 222 7.55 14.40 -23.94
N ASN A 223 7.25 15.71 -23.92
CA ASN A 223 7.85 16.65 -22.98
C ASN A 223 7.48 16.32 -21.53
N MET A 224 6.30 15.75 -21.26
CA MET A 224 5.90 15.33 -19.91
C MET A 224 6.84 14.29 -19.30
N PHE A 225 7.49 13.46 -20.12
CA PHE A 225 8.42 12.42 -19.67
C PHE A 225 9.90 12.84 -19.75
N THR A 226 10.21 13.96 -20.38
CA THR A 226 11.59 14.39 -20.68
C THR A 226 11.95 15.76 -20.10
N THR A 227 10.97 16.52 -19.60
CA THR A 227 11.19 17.84 -18.99
C THR A 227 11.06 17.73 -17.48
N VAL A 228 12.11 18.13 -16.75
CA VAL A 228 12.21 17.96 -15.29
C VAL A 228 11.02 18.58 -14.56
N GLU A 229 10.65 19.81 -14.93
CA GLU A 229 9.57 20.56 -14.30
C GLU A 229 8.21 19.89 -14.50
N MET A 230 7.98 19.30 -15.68
CA MET A 230 6.75 18.59 -16.00
C MET A 230 6.68 17.25 -15.25
N VAL A 231 7.78 16.49 -15.21
CA VAL A 231 7.85 15.25 -14.45
C VAL A 231 7.65 15.51 -12.96
N GLN A 232 8.26 16.56 -12.43
CA GLN A 232 8.07 16.98 -11.04
C GLN A 232 6.61 17.37 -10.75
N ALA A 233 5.93 18.03 -11.70
CA ALA A 233 4.55 18.46 -11.53
C ALA A 233 3.57 17.28 -11.39
N PHE A 234 3.69 16.22 -12.21
CA PHE A 234 2.77 15.08 -12.10
C PHE A 234 3.19 14.07 -11.01
N THR A 235 4.47 13.98 -10.67
CA THR A 235 4.93 13.11 -9.57
C THR A 235 4.74 13.73 -8.18
N LYS A 236 4.52 15.06 -8.11
CA LYS A 236 4.32 15.84 -6.88
C LYS A 236 5.47 15.70 -5.87
N GLY A 237 6.69 15.46 -6.34
CA GLY A 237 7.85 15.25 -5.49
C GLY A 237 9.17 15.50 -6.21
N PRO A 238 10.31 15.50 -5.49
CA PRO A 238 11.62 15.69 -6.11
C PRO A 238 11.92 14.55 -7.08
N VAL A 239 12.44 14.89 -8.26
CA VAL A 239 12.81 13.95 -9.31
C VAL A 239 14.24 14.17 -9.76
N ARG A 240 14.93 13.09 -10.12
CA ARG A 240 16.18 13.16 -10.87
C ARG A 240 15.90 12.63 -12.26
N LEU A 241 16.26 13.39 -13.29
CA LEU A 241 15.91 13.06 -14.67
C LEU A 241 17.01 13.56 -15.60
N GLU A 242 17.68 12.65 -16.28
CA GLU A 242 18.59 12.96 -17.38
C GLU A 242 17.94 12.56 -18.71
N ALA A 243 17.24 13.50 -19.35
CA ALA A 243 16.49 13.24 -20.60
C ALA A 243 17.39 13.15 -21.85
N LYS A 244 18.28 12.16 -21.87
CA LYS A 244 19.16 11.81 -22.98
C LYS A 244 19.29 10.29 -23.07
N LYS A 245 19.71 9.77 -24.22
CA LYS A 245 20.00 8.34 -24.37
C LYS A 245 21.09 7.92 -23.38
N GLY A 246 20.83 6.87 -22.60
CA GLY A 246 21.66 6.39 -21.50
C GLY A 246 21.55 7.21 -20.20
N GLY A 247 20.71 8.25 -20.18
CA GLY A 247 20.48 9.05 -18.98
C GLY A 247 19.63 8.32 -17.96
N GLN A 248 19.92 8.52 -16.68
CA GLN A 248 19.22 7.89 -15.58
C GLN A 248 18.04 8.74 -15.09
N PHE A 249 17.05 8.08 -14.49
CA PHE A 249 15.96 8.76 -13.80
C PHE A 249 15.62 8.10 -12.48
N GLU A 250 15.11 8.91 -11.56
CA GLU A 250 14.67 8.54 -10.22
C GLU A 250 13.39 9.33 -9.91
N LEU A 251 12.30 8.62 -9.68
CA LEU A 251 10.95 9.16 -9.48
C LEU A 251 10.37 8.68 -8.14
N PHE A 252 9.39 9.40 -7.62
CA PHE A 252 8.64 9.03 -6.40
C PHE A 252 9.55 8.75 -5.20
N GLY A 253 10.51 9.64 -4.93
CA GLY A 253 11.44 9.51 -3.79
C GLY A 253 12.40 8.31 -3.90
N GLY A 254 12.72 7.87 -5.12
CA GLY A 254 13.65 6.76 -5.35
C GLY A 254 13.00 5.38 -5.38
N ASN A 255 11.67 5.32 -5.24
CA ASN A 255 10.94 4.06 -5.37
C ASN A 255 10.97 3.53 -6.79
N ILE A 256 10.97 4.42 -7.79
CA ILE A 256 11.11 4.06 -9.20
C ILE A 256 12.42 4.64 -9.73
N HIS A 257 13.21 3.81 -10.39
CA HIS A 257 14.43 4.25 -11.04
C HIS A 257 14.72 3.43 -12.29
N GLY A 258 15.53 4.01 -13.17
CA GLY A 258 15.78 3.43 -14.48
C GLY A 258 16.72 4.24 -15.35
N GLU A 259 16.73 3.88 -16.64
CA GLU A 259 17.62 4.44 -17.66
C GLU A 259 16.84 4.61 -18.96
N PHE A 260 16.99 5.74 -19.64
CA PHE A 260 16.45 5.95 -20.99
C PHE A 260 17.29 5.19 -22.03
N VAL A 261 16.70 4.23 -22.71
CA VAL A 261 17.35 3.42 -23.76
C VAL A 261 17.21 4.09 -25.12
N GLU A 262 16.03 4.66 -25.40
CA GLU A 262 15.70 5.36 -26.64
C GLU A 262 14.75 6.52 -26.33
N LEU A 263 15.00 7.68 -26.93
CA LEU A 263 14.15 8.85 -26.79
C LEU A 263 13.92 9.45 -28.18
N SER A 264 12.67 9.46 -28.60
CA SER A 264 12.19 10.14 -29.80
C SER A 264 10.78 10.68 -29.55
N PRO A 265 10.33 11.73 -30.25
CA PRO A 265 8.99 12.30 -30.04
C PRO A 265 7.84 11.30 -30.20
N GLU A 266 8.03 10.26 -31.02
CA GLU A 266 7.02 9.22 -31.30
C GLU A 266 7.18 7.98 -30.40
N LYS A 267 8.31 7.86 -29.69
CA LYS A 267 8.63 6.64 -28.94
C LYS A 267 9.64 6.89 -27.82
N ILE A 268 9.30 6.44 -26.61
CA ILE A 268 10.18 6.42 -25.44
C ILE A 268 10.41 4.97 -25.04
N VAL A 269 11.68 4.58 -24.91
CA VAL A 269 12.08 3.27 -24.38
C VAL A 269 12.95 3.47 -23.15
N GLN A 270 12.60 2.81 -22.06
CA GLN A 270 13.31 2.93 -20.80
C GLN A 270 13.42 1.59 -20.08
N LYS A 271 14.57 1.36 -19.43
CA LYS A 271 14.64 0.37 -18.35
C LYS A 271 13.93 0.96 -17.14
N TRP A 272 13.13 0.15 -16.48
CA TRP A 272 12.30 0.57 -15.36
C TRP A 272 12.30 -0.51 -14.30
N ARG A 273 12.44 -0.12 -13.04
CA ARG A 273 12.21 -1.02 -11.90
C ARG A 273 11.64 -0.30 -10.71
N CYS A 274 10.94 -1.07 -9.89
CA CYS A 274 10.64 -0.70 -8.52
C CYS A 274 11.83 -1.09 -7.63
N LYS A 275 12.09 -0.27 -6.60
CA LYS A 275 13.12 -0.53 -5.58
C LYS A 275 12.88 -1.84 -4.82
N GLN A 276 11.62 -2.27 -4.72
CA GLN A 276 11.22 -3.50 -4.04
C GLN A 276 11.48 -4.77 -4.86
N TRP A 277 11.73 -4.65 -6.17
CA TRP A 277 12.07 -5.80 -7.01
C TRP A 277 13.48 -6.31 -6.72
N ASP A 278 13.72 -7.58 -7.03
CA ASP A 278 15.01 -8.23 -6.89
C ASP A 278 16.14 -7.39 -7.49
N GLU A 279 17.29 -7.40 -6.82
CA GLU A 279 18.42 -6.56 -7.18
C GLU A 279 18.91 -6.89 -8.61
N GLY A 280 18.99 -5.86 -9.45
CA GLY A 280 19.39 -6.01 -10.86
C GLY A 280 18.26 -6.44 -11.80
N HIS A 281 17.06 -6.69 -11.31
CA HIS A 281 15.91 -6.98 -12.17
C HIS A 281 15.27 -5.70 -12.71
N PHE A 282 15.33 -5.51 -14.03
CA PHE A 282 14.71 -4.41 -14.73
C PHE A 282 13.70 -4.92 -15.75
N SER A 283 12.58 -4.21 -15.85
CA SER A 283 11.65 -4.33 -16.96
C SER A 283 12.01 -3.33 -18.06
N GLU A 284 11.61 -3.63 -19.29
CA GLU A 284 11.70 -2.70 -20.41
C GLU A 284 10.32 -2.10 -20.68
N VAL A 285 10.21 -0.78 -20.59
CA VAL A 285 9.00 -0.01 -20.88
C VAL A 285 9.17 0.64 -22.25
N ILE A 286 8.18 0.45 -23.11
CA ILE A 286 8.04 1.10 -24.40
C ILE A 286 6.74 1.90 -24.39
N LEU A 287 6.84 3.20 -24.60
CA LEU A 287 5.73 4.10 -24.86
C LEU A 287 5.74 4.45 -26.35
N ASP A 288 4.75 3.97 -27.10
CA ASP A 288 4.51 4.32 -28.51
C ASP A 288 3.47 5.44 -28.54
N ILE A 289 3.87 6.62 -29.01
CA ILE A 289 3.14 7.88 -28.96
C ILE A 289 2.63 8.18 -30.37
N ARG A 290 1.31 8.15 -30.56
CA ARG A 290 0.66 8.33 -31.86
C ARG A 290 -0.26 9.52 -31.83
N GLU A 291 0.16 10.61 -32.46
CA GLU A 291 -0.71 11.76 -32.68
C GLU A 291 -1.86 11.38 -33.63
N LYS A 292 -3.09 11.69 -33.23
CA LYS A 292 -4.31 11.63 -34.04
C LYS A 292 -4.81 13.05 -34.28
N SER A 293 -5.88 13.18 -35.06
CA SER A 293 -6.46 14.48 -35.42
C SER A 293 -6.92 15.32 -34.22
N ASP A 294 -7.37 14.67 -33.15
CA ASP A 294 -8.05 15.28 -32.01
C ASP A 294 -7.44 14.89 -30.65
N HIS A 295 -6.50 13.94 -30.62
CA HIS A 295 -5.84 13.48 -29.39
C HIS A 295 -4.53 12.76 -29.70
N THR A 296 -3.74 12.47 -28.67
CA THR A 296 -2.59 11.56 -28.76
C THR A 296 -2.96 10.23 -28.11
N GLU A 297 -2.74 9.13 -28.83
CA GLU A 297 -2.89 7.77 -28.33
C GLU A 297 -1.52 7.23 -27.92
N VAL A 298 -1.41 6.78 -26.68
CA VAL A 298 -0.16 6.25 -26.10
C VAL A 298 -0.36 4.80 -25.76
N ASN A 299 0.47 3.94 -26.34
CA ASN A 299 0.47 2.52 -26.07
C ASN A 299 1.70 2.18 -25.21
N LEU A 300 1.44 1.80 -23.96
CA LEU A 300 2.43 1.23 -23.06
C LEU A 300 2.58 -0.26 -23.34
N THR A 301 3.82 -0.71 -23.54
CA THR A 301 4.21 -2.11 -23.46
C THR A 301 5.39 -2.23 -22.50
N GLN A 302 5.19 -2.89 -21.38
CA GLN A 302 6.23 -3.15 -20.39
C GLN A 302 6.51 -4.65 -20.30
N THR A 303 7.70 -5.07 -20.70
CA THR A 303 8.14 -6.47 -20.69
C THR A 303 9.08 -6.72 -19.52
N GLY A 304 9.12 -7.96 -19.01
CA GLY A 304 10.01 -8.29 -17.89
C GLY A 304 9.45 -7.92 -16.50
N VAL A 305 8.15 -7.64 -16.38
CA VAL A 305 7.51 -7.39 -15.08
C VAL A 305 7.43 -8.71 -14.32
N PRO A 306 7.88 -8.81 -13.06
CA PRO A 306 7.67 -10.02 -12.26
C PRO A 306 6.18 -10.37 -12.22
N LYS A 307 5.84 -11.65 -12.44
CA LYS A 307 4.43 -12.07 -12.58
C LYS A 307 3.57 -11.76 -11.34
N THR A 308 4.17 -11.73 -10.15
CA THR A 308 3.51 -11.33 -8.89
C THR A 308 3.13 -9.84 -8.87
N GLU A 309 3.83 -9.03 -9.65
CA GLU A 309 3.75 -7.56 -9.67
C GLU A 309 2.93 -7.02 -10.85
N GLU A 310 2.37 -7.88 -11.72
CA GLU A 310 1.68 -7.48 -12.96
C GLU A 310 0.59 -6.42 -12.73
N GLU A 311 -0.34 -6.71 -11.80
CA GLU A 311 -1.49 -5.85 -11.56
C GLU A 311 -1.12 -4.60 -10.77
N SER A 312 -0.19 -4.70 -9.81
CA SER A 312 0.33 -3.51 -9.11
C SER A 312 1.03 -2.58 -10.09
N THR A 313 1.80 -3.14 -11.04
CA THR A 313 2.46 -2.35 -12.09
C THR A 313 1.42 -1.65 -12.98
N LYS A 314 0.35 -2.33 -13.40
CA LYS A 314 -0.75 -1.72 -14.17
C LYS A 314 -1.44 -0.58 -13.41
N GLU A 315 -1.81 -0.83 -12.16
CA GLU A 315 -2.49 0.15 -11.31
C GLU A 315 -1.59 1.36 -11.01
N ASN A 316 -0.30 1.14 -10.78
CA ASN A 316 0.66 2.21 -10.57
C ASN A 316 0.82 3.09 -11.81
N TRP A 317 0.81 2.49 -13.01
CA TRP A 317 0.77 3.24 -14.26
C TRP A 317 -0.50 4.09 -14.38
N ASP A 318 -1.67 3.51 -14.10
CA ASP A 318 -2.95 4.24 -14.12
C ASP A 318 -2.95 5.41 -13.12
N ARG A 319 -2.67 5.14 -11.84
CA ARG A 319 -2.78 6.13 -10.76
C ARG A 319 -1.70 7.22 -10.81
N TYR A 320 -0.43 6.81 -10.94
CA TYR A 320 0.70 7.72 -10.74
C TYR A 320 1.21 8.36 -12.02
N TYR A 321 0.97 7.75 -13.18
CA TYR A 321 1.35 8.32 -14.47
C TYR A 321 0.11 8.85 -15.19
N TRP A 322 -0.83 8.00 -15.59
CA TRP A 322 -1.90 8.39 -16.51
C TRP A 322 -2.88 9.39 -15.89
N ASP A 323 -3.47 9.07 -14.75
CA ASP A 323 -4.43 9.93 -14.08
C ASP A 323 -3.76 11.19 -13.53
N SER A 324 -2.51 11.07 -13.07
CA SER A 324 -1.76 12.23 -12.61
C SER A 324 -1.45 13.20 -13.75
N ILE A 325 -0.97 12.72 -14.89
CA ILE A 325 -0.72 13.55 -16.08
C ILE A 325 -2.02 14.19 -16.57
N LYS A 326 -3.11 13.41 -16.70
CA LYS A 326 -4.42 13.91 -17.13
C LYS A 326 -4.93 15.03 -16.22
N ARG A 327 -4.79 14.88 -14.91
CA ARG A 327 -5.24 15.87 -13.92
C ARG A 327 -4.32 17.09 -13.85
N THR A 328 -3.01 16.89 -13.84
CA THR A 328 -2.04 17.99 -13.68
C THR A 328 -2.01 18.92 -14.89
N PHE A 329 -2.13 18.38 -16.10
CA PHE A 329 -2.04 19.15 -17.34
C PHE A 329 -3.39 19.34 -18.06
N GLY A 330 -4.48 18.79 -17.52
CA GLY A 330 -5.82 18.90 -18.10
C GLY A 330 -6.05 18.02 -19.34
N PHE A 331 -5.14 17.09 -19.65
CA PHE A 331 -5.21 16.23 -20.85
C PHE A 331 -6.25 15.09 -20.76
N GLY A 332 -7.03 15.02 -19.69
CA GLY A 332 -8.07 14.00 -19.50
C GLY A 332 -9.46 14.38 -20.03
N TYR A 333 -9.67 15.63 -20.44
CA TYR A 333 -11.00 16.13 -20.78
C TYR A 333 -11.27 16.08 -22.29
N PHE A 334 -12.02 15.09 -22.73
CA PHE A 334 -12.51 14.96 -24.10
C PHE A 334 -13.87 15.67 -24.16
N MET A 335 -13.97 16.75 -24.96
CA MET A 335 -15.23 17.46 -25.20
C MET A 335 -16.16 16.71 -26.15
#